data_AF-A0A1U7LZX4-F1
#
_entry.id   AF-A0A1U7LZX4-F1
#
_cell.length_a   1.000
_cell.length_b   1.000
_cell.length_c   1.000
_cell.angle_alpha   90.00
_cell.angle_beta   90.00
_cell.angle_gamma   90.00
#
_symmetry.space_group_name_H-M   'P 1'
#
loop_
_entity.id
_entity.type
_entity.pdbx_description
1 polymer ?
#
loop_
_entity_poly.entity_id
_entity_poly.type
_entity_poly.pdbx_seq_one_letter_code
_entity_poly.pdbx_strand_id
1 'polypeptide(L)'
;MSFFRTLPTKLSFNTNEKIQIANAELTSGDFAIAIDILNATDSYVTNIEFAVKFKSIDKFYLFNGKEFYFAQSVNIKPYTRYFLDPFLLDERFYDARAIDIYISKYTCDGKTIPCSEKKYEINLPVIPEKKRAQIKDTLGEGIKTYGENQIDFWRCACGFINEKENTECDFCGRNKSFVLNNLTEPLINSKILNVIENTRSTSDINLKTLETHLTQTNLSKIAPNIESLKSDRTNDVSLKKPRKFSGKIIFFSLVLIFILSIISILIINFTVVSRNENKIEDARALALSGEYNEALEVYKEATKEKTTPEISKEIEKLKKLVQSNEFYQKGIEFYREKNYIDSASNFKKVIQEDDKNYSSAQDKLLSIDNIILTNVKSLYTENKISNALSLLNSYLEVVPESAKATTLKKEIESKNAIDLNKKGVQRENFEKENDYTDAAQTAKKSSELLHTYRNVATEKANLRKEPSVDSEIIKILEKGTELYILETKIEQGERIWCHVEVKSTVSGENTTGWISDKTLN
;
A
#
# COMPACT_ATOMS: atom_id res chain seq x y z
N MET A 1 -1.25 6.31 64.98
CA MET A 1 -0.73 7.50 64.29
C MET A 1 -1.64 7.81 63.11
N SER A 2 -2.16 9.04 63.02
CA SER A 2 -2.93 9.46 61.84
C SER A 2 -2.00 9.47 60.62
N PHE A 3 -2.42 8.84 59.53
CA PHE A 3 -1.64 8.85 58.30
C PHE A 3 -1.50 10.30 57.79
N PHE A 4 -0.27 10.75 57.48
CA PHE A 4 -0.05 12.07 56.88
C PHE A 4 -0.58 12.06 55.44
N ARG A 5 -1.78 12.62 55.25
CA ARG A 5 -2.48 12.64 53.97
C ARG A 5 -2.16 13.91 53.19
N THR A 6 -1.87 13.79 51.91
CA THR A 6 -1.58 14.92 51.02
C THR A 6 -2.56 14.95 49.86
N LEU A 7 -2.90 16.14 49.38
CA LEU A 7 -3.67 16.40 48.17
C LEU A 7 -2.77 16.40 46.93
N PRO A 8 -3.32 16.35 45.71
CA PRO A 8 -2.55 16.51 44.48
C PRO A 8 -1.75 17.82 44.47
N THR A 9 -0.53 17.74 43.95
CA THR A 9 0.31 18.92 43.68
C THR A 9 -0.21 19.64 42.44
N LYS A 10 -0.38 20.96 42.53
CA LYS A 10 -0.61 21.80 41.35
C LYS A 10 0.73 22.24 40.78
N LEU A 11 0.94 21.98 39.50
CA LEU A 11 2.12 22.40 38.75
C LEU A 11 1.73 23.54 37.81
N SER A 12 2.42 24.67 37.90
CA SER A 12 2.36 25.73 36.89
C SER A 12 3.58 25.63 35.97
N PHE A 13 3.40 25.79 34.66
CA PHE A 13 4.46 25.57 33.67
C PHE A 13 4.20 26.32 32.36
N ASN A 14 5.20 26.33 31.48
CA ASN A 14 5.08 26.71 30.08
C ASN A 14 5.55 25.55 29.20
N THR A 15 4.75 25.18 28.19
CA THR A 15 5.04 24.05 27.29
C THR A 15 6.34 24.22 26.51
N ASN A 16 6.78 25.46 26.32
CA ASN A 16 7.99 25.78 25.57
C ASN A 16 9.26 25.50 26.41
N GLU A 17 9.13 25.32 27.72
CA GLU A 17 10.24 25.01 28.61
C GLU A 17 10.68 23.55 28.45
N LYS A 18 11.99 23.37 28.24
CA LYS A 18 12.60 22.04 28.06
C LYS A 18 13.08 21.41 29.37
N ILE A 19 13.16 22.17 30.46
CA ILE A 19 13.38 21.65 31.81
C ILE A 19 12.05 21.66 32.53
N GLN A 20 11.57 20.49 32.99
CA GLN A 20 10.22 20.37 33.55
C GLN A 20 10.20 19.54 34.83
N ILE A 21 9.22 19.83 35.69
CA ILE A 21 8.90 19.01 36.86
C ILE A 21 8.04 17.83 36.41
N ALA A 22 8.56 16.61 36.49
CA ALA A 22 7.78 15.40 36.18
C ALA A 22 6.85 15.00 37.33
N ASN A 23 7.32 15.19 38.57
CA ASN A 23 6.62 14.83 39.79
C ASN A 23 7.09 15.72 40.95
N ALA A 24 6.19 16.11 41.84
CA ALA A 24 6.51 16.81 43.08
C ALA A 24 5.50 16.43 44.17
N GLU A 25 5.98 16.11 45.36
CA GLU A 25 5.13 15.66 46.46
C GLU A 25 5.71 16.00 47.84
N LEU A 26 4.83 16.25 48.81
CA LEU A 26 5.19 16.30 50.22
C LEU A 26 5.44 14.87 50.73
N THR A 27 6.36 14.73 51.67
CA THR A 27 6.76 13.45 52.28
C THR A 27 6.31 13.36 53.74
N SER A 28 6.09 12.14 54.23
CA SER A 28 5.84 11.85 55.65
C SER A 28 7.16 11.62 56.41
N GLY A 29 7.16 11.90 57.72
CA GLY A 29 8.34 11.80 58.56
C GLY A 29 9.04 13.16 58.69
N ASP A 30 10.09 13.39 57.91
CA ASP A 30 10.96 14.58 58.02
C ASP A 30 10.40 15.85 57.35
N PHE A 31 9.11 15.86 56.98
CA PHE A 31 8.42 16.98 56.33
C PHE A 31 9.23 17.62 55.18
N ALA A 32 9.43 16.89 54.09
CA ALA A 32 10.21 17.39 52.95
C ALA A 32 9.40 17.48 51.66
N ILE A 33 9.91 18.26 50.69
CA ILE A 33 9.45 18.27 49.31
C ILE A 33 10.36 17.38 48.46
N ALA A 34 9.79 16.37 47.84
CA ALA A 34 10.46 15.48 46.90
C ALA A 34 10.09 15.83 45.45
N ILE A 35 11.08 16.02 44.56
CA ILE A 35 10.87 16.52 43.20
C ILE A 35 11.65 15.66 42.19
N ASP A 36 10.99 15.27 41.09
CA ASP A 36 11.62 14.73 39.88
C ASP A 36 11.68 15.79 38.78
N ILE A 37 12.85 15.97 38.19
CA ILE A 37 13.11 16.89 37.08
C ILE A 37 13.41 16.10 35.82
N LEU A 38 12.94 16.60 34.68
CA LEU A 38 13.32 16.15 33.35
C LEU A 38 14.14 17.24 32.68
N ASN A 39 15.30 16.86 32.15
CA ASN A 39 16.09 17.72 31.29
C ASN A 39 15.92 17.26 29.83
N ALA A 40 15.15 17.97 29.02
CA ALA A 40 14.99 17.71 27.58
C ALA A 40 15.86 18.66 26.72
N THR A 41 17.02 19.08 27.24
CA THR A 41 18.01 19.89 26.51
C THR A 41 19.27 19.08 26.23
N ASP A 42 20.09 19.57 25.32
CA ASP A 42 21.41 19.00 24.98
C ASP A 42 22.51 19.35 26.00
N SER A 43 22.16 20.06 27.07
CA SER A 43 23.11 20.69 27.99
C SER A 43 22.90 20.27 29.44
N TYR A 44 23.94 20.44 30.26
CA TYR A 44 23.87 20.11 31.69
C TYR A 44 23.17 21.22 32.48
N VAL A 45 22.24 20.84 33.34
CA VAL A 45 21.67 21.76 34.34
C VAL A 45 22.49 21.68 35.61
N THR A 46 23.01 22.82 36.06
CA THR A 46 23.92 22.92 37.22
C THR A 46 23.29 23.55 38.45
N ASN A 47 22.20 24.29 38.27
CA ASN A 47 21.42 24.87 39.35
C ASN A 47 19.95 24.95 38.96
N ILE A 48 19.05 24.78 39.90
CA ILE A 48 17.61 24.95 39.71
C ILE A 48 17.00 25.57 40.96
N GLU A 49 16.05 26.48 40.76
CA GLU A 49 15.26 27.12 41.80
C GLU A 49 13.78 26.89 41.54
N PHE A 50 13.05 26.56 42.61
CA PHE A 50 11.62 26.36 42.62
C PHE A 50 10.95 27.43 43.46
N ALA A 51 9.75 27.82 43.05
CA ALA A 51 8.87 28.65 43.84
C ALA A 51 7.63 27.84 44.23
N VAL A 52 7.33 27.82 45.53
CA VAL A 52 6.33 26.93 46.13
C VAL A 52 5.37 27.72 47.02
N LYS A 53 4.08 27.49 46.86
CA LYS A 53 3.04 27.88 47.82
C LYS A 53 2.47 26.64 48.48
N PHE A 54 2.06 26.76 49.73
CA PHE A 54 1.55 25.63 50.52
C PHE A 54 0.08 25.82 50.85
N LYS A 55 -0.66 24.71 50.90
CA LYS A 55 -2.08 24.68 51.26
C LYS A 55 -2.37 23.71 52.38
N SER A 56 -3.35 24.03 53.22
CA SER A 56 -3.90 23.12 54.23
C SER A 56 -4.73 21.99 53.59
N ILE A 57 -5.23 21.05 54.41
CA ILE A 57 -6.13 19.98 53.95
C ILE A 57 -7.42 20.53 53.35
N ASP A 58 -7.87 21.69 53.82
CA ASP A 58 -9.06 22.39 53.35
C ASP A 58 -8.79 23.25 52.11
N LYS A 59 -7.59 23.12 51.51
CA LYS A 59 -7.13 23.84 50.31
C LYS A 59 -6.93 25.35 50.49
N PHE A 60 -6.99 25.86 51.72
CA PHE A 60 -6.62 27.25 52.00
C PHE A 60 -5.12 27.45 51.92
N TYR A 61 -4.68 28.56 51.32
CA TYR A 61 -3.26 28.90 51.29
C TYR A 61 -2.75 29.19 52.70
N LEU A 62 -1.64 28.55 53.05
CA LEU A 62 -0.87 28.88 54.24
C LEU A 62 -0.06 30.15 53.97
N PHE A 63 0.33 30.84 55.05
CA PHE A 63 1.17 32.04 55.00
C PHE A 63 0.62 33.14 54.05
N ASN A 64 -0.70 33.28 53.99
CA ASN A 64 -1.40 34.21 53.10
C ASN A 64 -1.02 34.04 51.61
N GLY A 65 -0.66 32.81 51.19
CA GLY A 65 -0.29 32.51 49.81
C GLY A 65 1.10 33.01 49.40
N LYS A 66 1.98 33.29 50.37
CA LYS A 66 3.38 33.65 50.12
C LYS A 66 4.12 32.53 49.38
N GLU A 67 4.95 32.92 48.40
CA GLU A 67 5.87 32.02 47.71
C GLU A 67 7.16 31.84 48.51
N PHE A 68 7.62 30.60 48.60
CA PHE A 68 8.90 30.21 49.17
C PHE A 68 9.78 29.66 48.07
N TYR A 69 11.06 30.04 48.11
CA TYR A 69 12.03 29.73 47.06
C TYR A 69 13.03 28.70 47.55
N PHE A 70 13.22 27.63 46.79
CA PHE A 70 14.12 26.53 47.12
C PHE A 70 15.09 26.34 45.97
N ALA A 71 16.39 26.52 46.22
CA ALA A 71 17.44 26.37 45.22
C ALA A 71 18.39 25.22 45.57
N GLN A 72 18.86 24.50 44.54
CA GLN A 72 19.83 23.42 44.72
C GLN A 72 20.85 23.40 43.58
N SER A 73 22.11 23.17 43.94
CA SER A 73 23.15 22.84 42.96
C SER A 73 22.97 21.38 42.53
N VAL A 74 22.90 21.16 41.22
CA VAL A 74 22.56 19.86 40.62
C VAL A 74 23.55 19.52 39.50
N ASN A 75 23.51 18.30 38.99
CA ASN A 75 24.30 17.91 37.82
C ASN A 75 23.45 17.02 36.90
N ILE A 76 22.42 17.63 36.31
CA ILE A 76 21.42 16.91 35.53
C ILE A 76 21.91 16.79 34.08
N LYS A 77 22.16 15.56 33.64
CA LYS A 77 22.62 15.26 32.29
C LYS A 77 21.55 15.57 31.23
N PRO A 78 21.95 15.86 29.98
CA PRO A 78 21.04 15.93 28.84
C PRO A 78 20.13 14.70 28.72
N TYR A 79 18.85 14.90 28.42
CA TYR A 79 17.82 13.85 28.25
C TYR A 79 17.74 12.84 29.39
N THR A 80 17.91 13.31 30.63
CA THR A 80 17.77 12.46 31.83
C THR A 80 16.68 12.95 32.76
N ARG A 81 16.12 11.99 33.50
CA ARG A 81 15.34 12.26 34.70
C ARG A 81 16.29 12.33 35.90
N TYR A 82 16.04 13.27 36.80
CA TYR A 82 16.80 13.44 38.02
C TYR A 82 15.88 13.60 39.22
N PHE A 83 16.06 12.76 40.23
CA PHE A 83 15.45 12.89 41.54
C PHE A 83 16.29 13.82 42.40
N LEU A 84 15.70 14.93 42.84
CA LEU A 84 16.38 15.87 43.73
C LEU A 84 16.41 15.35 45.15
N ASP A 85 17.51 15.62 45.86
CA ASP A 85 17.56 15.39 47.29
C ASP A 85 16.43 16.21 47.96
N PRO A 86 15.53 15.57 48.73
CA PRO A 86 14.35 16.26 49.24
C PRO A 86 14.67 17.49 50.10
N PHE A 87 13.94 18.58 49.86
CA PHE A 87 14.07 19.81 50.63
C PHE A 87 13.35 19.67 51.97
N LEU A 88 14.09 19.61 53.07
CA LEU A 88 13.52 19.61 54.42
C LEU A 88 12.79 20.93 54.68
N LEU A 89 11.56 20.85 55.21
CA LEU A 89 10.77 21.99 55.62
C LEU A 89 10.83 22.15 57.13
N ASP A 90 10.77 23.39 57.60
CA ASP A 90 10.68 23.67 59.03
C ASP A 90 9.27 23.37 59.59
N GLU A 91 9.16 23.35 60.92
CA GLU A 91 7.92 22.98 61.63
C GLU A 91 6.71 23.88 61.28
N ARG A 92 6.93 25.09 60.76
CA ARG A 92 5.82 25.99 60.40
C ARG A 92 5.00 25.44 59.22
N PHE A 93 5.59 24.56 58.42
CA PHE A 93 4.92 23.89 57.30
C PHE A 93 4.17 22.62 57.72
N TYR A 94 4.07 22.32 59.02
CA TYR A 94 3.42 21.11 59.53
C TYR A 94 1.98 20.89 59.02
N ASP A 95 1.23 21.96 58.82
CA ASP A 95 -0.15 21.92 58.30
C ASP A 95 -0.25 21.85 56.77
N ALA A 96 0.89 21.84 56.06
CA ALA A 96 0.90 21.71 54.61
C ALA A 96 0.43 20.32 54.18
N ARG A 97 -0.50 20.31 53.22
CA ARG A 97 -1.12 19.09 52.67
C ARG A 97 -1.13 19.11 51.14
N ALA A 98 -0.94 20.26 50.52
CA ALA A 98 -0.71 20.39 49.08
C ALA A 98 0.33 21.47 48.80
N ILE A 99 0.93 21.40 47.62
CA ILE A 99 1.83 22.42 47.11
C ILE A 99 1.40 22.88 45.71
N ASP A 100 1.57 24.16 45.46
CA ASP A 100 1.56 24.75 44.13
C ASP A 100 3.00 25.11 43.79
N ILE A 101 3.54 24.54 42.73
CA ILE A 101 4.98 24.60 42.42
C ILE A 101 5.23 24.93 40.95
N TYR A 102 6.33 25.65 40.68
CA TYR A 102 6.91 25.84 39.36
C TYR A 102 8.42 26.06 39.47
N ILE A 103 9.14 25.93 38.36
CA ILE A 103 10.56 26.30 38.26
C ILE A 103 10.63 27.81 38.11
N SER A 104 11.31 28.53 39.01
CA SER A 104 11.46 29.99 38.90
C SER A 104 12.63 30.38 38.01
N LYS A 105 13.72 29.61 38.04
CA LYS A 105 14.90 29.76 37.19
C LYS A 105 15.78 28.50 37.24
N TYR A 106 16.62 28.32 36.23
CA TYR A 106 17.66 27.28 36.22
C TYR A 106 18.92 27.78 35.54
N THR A 107 20.05 27.12 35.77
CA THR A 107 21.33 27.42 35.14
C THR A 107 21.75 26.28 34.21
N CYS A 108 22.02 26.62 32.96
CA CYS A 108 22.44 25.70 31.91
C CYS A 108 23.58 26.36 31.11
N ASP A 109 24.66 25.63 30.83
CA ASP A 109 25.87 26.15 30.15
C ASP A 109 26.41 27.46 30.73
N GLY A 110 26.36 27.61 32.05
CA GLY A 110 26.80 28.81 32.76
C GLY A 110 25.86 30.03 32.64
N LYS A 111 24.74 29.91 31.93
CA LYS A 111 23.72 30.95 31.81
C LYS A 111 22.52 30.64 32.70
N THR A 112 22.07 31.65 33.44
CA THR A 112 20.84 31.53 34.26
C THR A 112 19.65 32.01 33.45
N ILE A 113 18.65 31.13 33.33
CA ILE A 113 17.45 31.32 32.55
C ILE A 113 16.27 31.47 33.52
N PRO A 114 15.58 32.63 33.55
CA PRO A 114 14.37 32.80 34.35
C PRO A 114 13.16 32.14 33.69
N CYS A 115 12.30 31.55 34.50
CA CYS A 115 11.06 30.85 34.14
C CYS A 115 9.86 31.57 34.77
N SER A 116 9.60 32.80 34.33
CA SER A 116 8.58 33.66 34.96
C SER A 116 7.17 33.49 34.37
N GLU A 117 7.03 32.90 33.19
CA GLU A 117 5.76 32.82 32.47
C GLU A 117 4.98 31.54 32.84
N LYS A 118 3.98 31.66 33.70
CA LYS A 118 3.10 30.57 34.14
C LYS A 118 1.89 30.45 33.23
N LYS A 119 2.07 29.87 32.03
CA LYS A 119 1.01 29.85 31.02
C LYS A 119 -0.12 28.85 31.32
N TYR A 120 0.25 27.68 31.87
CA TYR A 120 -0.69 26.59 32.12
C TYR A 120 -0.56 26.04 33.54
N GLU A 121 -1.63 25.38 34.00
CA GLU A 121 -1.66 24.68 35.30
C GLU A 121 -2.23 23.27 35.14
N ILE A 122 -1.68 22.32 35.90
CA ILE A 122 -2.17 20.93 35.97
C ILE A 122 -2.06 20.39 37.39
N ASN A 123 -2.98 19.52 37.79
CA ASN A 123 -2.81 18.73 39.01
C ASN A 123 -2.05 17.45 38.66
N LEU A 124 -0.88 17.24 39.28
CA LEU A 124 -0.11 16.03 39.08
C LEU A 124 -0.87 14.81 39.65
N PRO A 125 -0.94 13.70 38.89
CA PRO A 125 -1.67 12.53 39.31
C PRO A 125 -1.04 11.91 40.54
N VAL A 126 -1.92 11.49 41.44
CA VAL A 126 -1.56 10.87 42.71
C VAL A 126 -1.51 9.36 42.49
N ILE A 127 -0.30 8.82 42.31
CA ILE A 127 -0.07 7.39 42.08
C ILE A 127 0.52 6.74 43.34
N PRO A 128 -0.23 5.87 44.05
CA PRO A 128 0.28 5.16 45.22
C PRO A 128 1.49 4.28 44.89
N GLU A 129 2.38 4.05 45.86
CA GLU A 129 3.61 3.27 45.69
C GLU A 129 3.35 1.85 45.15
N LYS A 130 2.35 1.14 45.72
CA LYS A 130 1.94 -0.18 45.22
C LYS A 130 1.50 -0.15 43.76
N LYS A 131 0.79 0.90 43.33
CA LYS A 131 0.35 1.07 41.94
C LYS A 131 1.53 1.40 41.02
N ARG A 132 2.49 2.21 41.49
CA ARG A 132 3.74 2.47 40.74
C ARG A 132 4.54 1.20 40.49
N ALA A 133 4.68 0.34 41.50
CA ALA A 133 5.33 -0.96 41.37
C ALA A 133 4.59 -1.85 40.35
N GLN A 134 3.26 -1.93 40.41
CA GLN A 134 2.46 -2.68 39.43
C GLN A 134 2.59 -2.14 38.00
N ILE A 135 2.61 -0.82 37.82
CA ILE A 135 2.85 -0.19 36.51
C ILE A 135 4.23 -0.60 35.98
N LYS A 136 5.26 -0.53 36.83
CA LYS A 136 6.64 -0.91 36.50
C LYS A 136 6.72 -2.38 36.08
N ASP A 137 6.12 -3.28 36.85
CA ASP A 137 6.14 -4.71 36.59
C ASP A 137 5.35 -5.09 35.32
N THR A 138 4.25 -4.39 35.05
CA THR A 138 3.34 -4.70 33.93
C THR A 138 3.77 -4.05 32.61
N LEU A 139 4.23 -2.79 32.66
CA LEU A 139 4.46 -1.94 31.48
C LEU A 139 5.92 -1.51 31.30
N GLY A 140 6.79 -1.89 32.24
CA GLY A 140 8.22 -1.57 32.23
C GLY A 140 8.57 -0.23 32.89
N GLU A 141 9.86 -0.05 33.15
CA GLU A 141 10.36 1.09 33.94
C GLU A 141 10.14 2.46 33.28
N GLY A 142 9.94 2.50 31.96
CA GLY A 142 9.78 3.73 31.20
C GLY A 142 8.42 4.43 31.39
N ILE A 143 7.45 3.76 32.01
CA ILE A 143 6.11 4.30 32.30
C ILE A 143 6.09 4.78 33.75
N LYS A 144 6.01 6.09 33.93
CA LYS A 144 6.18 6.75 35.23
C LYS A 144 4.93 7.48 35.70
N THR A 145 4.01 7.76 34.77
CA THR A 145 2.73 8.41 34.99
C THR A 145 1.77 8.03 33.86
N TYR A 146 0.56 8.57 33.88
CA TYR A 146 -0.43 8.45 32.81
C TYR A 146 -0.19 9.46 31.69
N GLY A 147 -0.56 9.06 30.47
CA GLY A 147 -0.77 9.97 29.36
C GLY A 147 -2.05 10.77 29.55
N GLU A 148 -2.00 12.06 29.24
CA GLU A 148 -3.14 12.98 29.41
C GLU A 148 -3.26 13.91 28.20
N ASN A 149 -4.48 14.10 27.70
CA ASN A 149 -4.76 14.98 26.58
C ASN A 149 -5.56 16.19 27.09
N GLN A 150 -4.92 17.34 27.19
CA GLN A 150 -5.56 18.59 27.59
C GLN A 150 -5.87 19.44 26.35
N ILE A 151 -6.60 20.54 26.51
CA ILE A 151 -6.98 21.41 25.38
C ILE A 151 -5.71 21.95 24.68
N ASP A 152 -4.79 22.52 25.46
CA ASP A 152 -3.63 23.25 24.92
C ASP A 152 -2.30 22.47 24.95
N PHE A 153 -2.29 21.28 25.53
CA PHE A 153 -1.07 20.47 25.68
C PHE A 153 -1.40 18.99 25.86
N TRP A 154 -0.38 18.14 25.81
CA TRP A 154 -0.53 16.74 26.19
C TRP A 154 0.67 16.26 27.01
N ARG A 155 0.39 15.41 27.99
CA ARG A 155 1.40 14.85 28.89
C ARG A 155 1.74 13.43 28.48
N CYS A 156 3.03 13.13 28.37
CA CYS A 156 3.52 11.80 28.08
C CYS A 156 3.56 10.94 29.36
N ALA A 157 3.48 9.62 29.21
CA ALA A 157 3.62 8.66 30.30
C ALA A 157 5.01 8.69 30.98
N CYS A 158 6.00 9.35 30.38
CA CYS A 158 7.30 9.64 31.01
C CYS A 158 7.27 10.87 31.95
N GLY A 159 6.16 11.61 32.01
CA GLY A 159 5.99 12.80 32.83
C GLY A 159 6.16 14.14 32.10
N PHE A 160 6.78 14.14 30.92
CA PHE A 160 7.02 15.37 30.16
C PHE A 160 5.74 15.91 29.53
N ILE A 161 5.58 17.23 29.56
CA ILE A 161 4.44 17.95 29.01
C ILE A 161 4.86 18.59 27.69
N ASN A 162 4.13 18.27 26.63
CA ASN A 162 4.43 18.69 25.27
C ASN A 162 3.38 19.68 24.78
N GLU A 163 3.76 20.53 23.84
CA GLU A 163 2.82 21.36 23.09
C GLU A 163 1.76 20.51 22.41
N LYS A 164 0.55 21.07 22.24
CA LYS A 164 -0.58 20.34 21.66
C LYS A 164 -0.25 19.74 20.30
N GLU A 165 0.48 20.46 19.47
CA GLU A 165 0.76 20.10 18.08
C GLU A 165 1.88 19.05 17.93
N ASN A 166 2.72 18.86 18.96
CA ASN A 166 3.82 17.89 18.89
C ASN A 166 3.27 16.47 18.74
N THR A 167 3.71 15.76 17.70
CA THR A 167 3.31 14.38 17.41
C THR A 167 4.13 13.35 18.21
N GLU A 168 5.23 13.77 18.82
CA GLU A 168 6.14 12.95 19.62
C GLU A 168 6.51 13.68 20.92
N CYS A 169 6.93 12.92 21.93
CA CYS A 169 7.37 13.50 23.19
C CYS A 169 8.81 14.00 23.09
N ASP A 170 9.03 15.28 23.34
CA ASP A 170 10.36 15.93 23.22
C ASP A 170 11.42 15.35 24.16
N PHE A 171 11.01 14.68 25.25
CA PHE A 171 11.93 14.06 26.20
C PHE A 171 12.27 12.60 25.88
N CYS A 172 11.27 11.79 25.49
CA CYS A 172 11.46 10.33 25.37
C CYS A 172 11.15 9.77 23.97
N GLY A 173 10.79 10.61 23.01
CA GLY A 173 10.49 10.23 21.62
C GLY A 173 9.22 9.40 21.42
N ARG A 174 8.43 9.13 22.46
CA ARG A 174 7.19 8.35 22.30
C ARG A 174 6.18 9.12 21.47
N ASN A 175 5.60 8.44 20.47
CA ASN A 175 4.52 8.96 19.65
C ASN A 175 3.27 9.29 20.49
N LYS A 176 2.66 10.46 20.23
CA LYS A 176 1.47 10.97 20.91
C LYS A 176 0.28 10.02 20.78
N SER A 177 -0.03 9.56 19.56
CA SER A 177 -1.15 8.65 19.31
C SER A 177 -0.97 7.34 20.06
N PHE A 178 0.26 6.80 20.08
CA PHE A 178 0.56 5.62 20.89
C PHE A 178 0.27 5.88 22.37
N VAL A 179 0.78 6.97 22.95
CA VAL A 179 0.58 7.31 24.37
C VAL A 179 -0.90 7.49 24.70
N LEU A 180 -1.63 8.29 23.93
CA LEU A 180 -3.03 8.61 24.22
C LEU A 180 -3.98 7.42 23.99
N ASN A 181 -3.62 6.48 23.11
CA ASN A 181 -4.43 5.29 22.84
C ASN A 181 -4.01 4.06 23.67
N ASN A 182 -2.94 4.14 24.48
CA ASN A 182 -2.45 2.97 25.23
C ASN A 182 -2.07 3.23 26.69
N LEU A 183 -1.75 4.47 27.06
CA LEU A 183 -1.06 4.78 28.31
C LEU A 183 -1.78 5.83 29.16
N THR A 184 -3.06 6.11 28.86
CA THR A 184 -3.92 6.91 29.75
C THR A 184 -4.27 6.12 31.00
N GLU A 185 -4.73 6.79 32.05
CA GLU A 185 -5.07 6.13 33.32
C GLU A 185 -6.04 4.95 33.15
N PRO A 186 -7.19 5.09 32.45
CA PRO A 186 -8.12 3.97 32.26
C PRO A 186 -7.46 2.76 31.56
N LEU A 187 -6.62 3.02 30.56
CA LEU A 187 -5.96 1.97 29.77
C LEU A 187 -4.85 1.27 30.56
N ILE A 188 -4.07 2.02 31.34
CA ILE A 188 -3.07 1.44 32.24
C ILE A 188 -3.75 0.57 33.31
N ASN A 189 -4.84 1.06 33.90
CA ASN A 189 -5.60 0.29 34.88
C ASN A 189 -6.15 -1.01 34.29
N SER A 190 -6.72 -0.96 33.08
CA SER A 190 -7.22 -2.14 32.37
C SER A 190 -6.12 -3.18 32.11
N LYS A 191 -4.92 -2.74 31.72
CA LYS A 191 -3.77 -3.64 31.51
C LYS A 191 -3.30 -4.31 32.80
N ILE A 192 -3.22 -3.56 33.90
CA ILE A 192 -2.85 -4.11 35.21
C ILE A 192 -3.87 -5.16 35.66
N LEU A 193 -5.18 -4.88 35.53
CA LEU A 193 -6.23 -5.83 35.88
C LEU A 193 -6.13 -7.13 35.08
N ASN A 194 -5.98 -7.03 33.75
CA ASN A 194 -5.86 -8.20 32.87
C ASN A 194 -4.65 -9.08 33.22
N VAL A 195 -3.49 -8.47 33.51
CA VAL A 195 -2.31 -9.23 33.95
C VAL A 195 -2.55 -9.93 35.29
N ILE A 196 -3.20 -9.26 36.24
CA ILE A 196 -3.51 -9.85 37.55
C ILE A 196 -4.48 -11.04 37.41
N GLU A 197 -5.51 -10.92 36.58
CA GLU A 197 -6.48 -11.99 36.29
C GLU A 197 -5.80 -13.23 35.68
N ASN A 198 -4.81 -13.03 34.81
CA ASN A 198 -4.18 -14.11 34.06
C ASN A 198 -2.94 -14.74 34.74
N THR A 199 -2.41 -14.15 35.83
CA THR A 199 -1.14 -14.61 36.44
C THR A 199 -1.25 -15.12 37.87
N ARG A 200 -2.39 -14.94 38.58
CA ARG A 200 -2.51 -15.36 39.98
C ARG A 200 -3.58 -16.43 40.18
N SER A 201 -3.18 -17.54 40.81
CA SER A 201 -4.07 -18.60 41.29
C SER A 201 -5.16 -18.03 42.21
N THR A 202 -6.37 -18.55 42.02
CA THR A 202 -7.71 -18.07 42.38
C THR A 202 -8.02 -17.91 43.88
N SER A 203 -7.06 -17.58 44.74
CA SER A 203 -7.26 -17.73 46.19
C SER A 203 -6.93 -16.55 47.11
N ASP A 204 -6.72 -15.31 46.66
CA ASP A 204 -6.53 -14.20 47.63
C ASP A 204 -6.79 -12.76 47.13
N ILE A 205 -7.65 -12.53 46.13
CA ILE A 205 -7.93 -11.15 45.67
C ILE A 205 -9.43 -10.90 45.62
N ASN A 206 -9.89 -10.06 46.55
CA ASN A 206 -11.21 -9.44 46.52
C ASN A 206 -11.23 -8.44 45.35
N LEU A 207 -11.53 -8.93 44.14
CA LEU A 207 -11.47 -8.20 42.86
C LEU A 207 -12.17 -6.82 42.93
N LYS A 208 -13.30 -6.77 43.66
CA LYS A 208 -14.10 -5.56 43.90
C LYS A 208 -13.35 -4.46 44.68
N THR A 209 -12.47 -4.84 45.61
CA THR A 209 -11.62 -3.92 46.38
C THR A 209 -10.45 -3.41 45.53
N LEU A 210 -9.96 -4.23 44.59
CA LEU A 210 -8.87 -3.86 43.69
C LEU A 210 -9.33 -2.90 42.58
N GLU A 211 -10.50 -3.16 41.98
CA GLU A 211 -11.14 -2.27 41.00
C GLU A 211 -11.38 -0.86 41.57
N THR A 212 -11.85 -0.78 42.82
CA THR A 212 -12.09 0.49 43.52
C THR A 212 -10.80 1.25 43.86
N HIS A 213 -9.70 0.55 44.18
CA HIS A 213 -8.40 1.18 44.44
C HIS A 213 -7.60 1.55 43.17
N LEU A 214 -7.85 0.89 42.04
CA LEU A 214 -7.19 1.19 40.76
C LEU A 214 -7.85 2.36 40.03
N THR A 215 -9.16 2.54 40.17
CA THR A 215 -9.94 3.60 39.48
C THR A 215 -10.03 4.91 40.24
N GLN A 216 -9.73 4.92 41.54
CA GLN A 216 -9.67 6.14 42.34
C GLN A 216 -8.23 6.69 42.36
N THR A 217 -7.85 7.53 41.40
CA THR A 217 -6.91 8.62 41.68
C THR A 217 -7.56 9.50 42.76
N ASN A 218 -7.39 9.08 44.01
CA ASN A 218 -8.03 9.69 45.16
C ASN A 218 -7.64 11.17 45.27
N LEU A 219 -8.60 11.99 45.70
CA LEU A 219 -8.41 13.40 46.07
C LEU A 219 -7.32 13.60 47.15
N SER A 220 -6.84 12.52 47.79
CA SER A 220 -5.69 12.51 48.70
C SER A 220 -4.95 11.17 48.68
N LYS A 221 -3.65 11.17 49.02
CA LYS A 221 -2.84 9.95 49.29
C LYS A 221 -2.18 10.03 50.65
N ILE A 222 -1.74 8.89 51.17
CA ILE A 222 -0.74 8.84 52.24
C ILE A 222 0.60 9.26 51.63
N ALA A 223 1.25 10.25 52.22
CA ALA A 223 2.55 10.70 51.72
C ALA A 223 3.62 9.63 51.91
N PRO A 224 4.48 9.40 50.91
CA PRO A 224 5.60 8.49 51.04
C PRO A 224 6.63 9.03 52.03
N ASN A 225 7.43 8.14 52.63
CA ASN A 225 8.58 8.56 53.44
C ASN A 225 9.80 8.80 52.53
N ILE A 226 10.80 9.54 53.03
CA ILE A 226 11.98 9.89 52.23
C ILE A 226 12.82 8.66 51.86
N GLU A 227 12.96 7.70 52.77
CA GLU A 227 13.75 6.49 52.57
C GLU A 227 13.19 5.61 51.44
N SER A 228 11.87 5.41 51.39
CA SER A 228 11.20 4.65 50.34
C SER A 228 11.34 5.34 49.00
N LEU A 229 11.20 6.66 48.95
CA LEU A 229 11.44 7.43 47.72
C LEU A 229 12.88 7.30 47.24
N LYS A 230 13.87 7.39 48.13
CA LYS A 230 15.28 7.23 47.76
C LYS A 230 15.61 5.83 47.26
N SER A 231 14.89 4.80 47.73
CA SER A 231 15.06 3.43 47.24
C SER A 231 14.45 3.18 45.86
N ASP A 232 13.33 3.85 45.53
CA ASP A 232 12.59 3.66 44.26
C ASP A 232 13.03 4.65 43.16
N ARG A 233 13.40 5.87 43.53
CA ARG A 233 13.73 7.00 42.63
C ARG A 233 15.22 7.32 42.67
N THR A 234 16.09 6.32 42.57
CA THR A 234 17.54 6.55 42.52
C THR A 234 17.96 7.24 41.22
N ASN A 235 18.79 8.27 41.32
CA ASN A 235 19.56 8.74 40.17
C ASN A 235 20.54 7.63 39.79
N ASP A 236 20.56 7.21 38.52
CA ASP A 236 21.54 6.22 38.07
C ASP A 236 22.96 6.69 38.43
N VAL A 237 23.56 6.01 39.41
CA VAL A 237 24.96 6.20 39.74
C VAL A 237 25.74 5.66 38.56
N SER A 238 26.11 6.57 37.66
CA SER A 238 27.05 6.29 36.60
C SER A 238 28.39 5.91 37.23
N LEU A 239 28.58 4.63 37.57
CA LEU A 239 29.89 4.02 37.66
C LEU A 239 30.46 3.93 36.24
N LYS A 240 30.84 5.07 35.67
CA LYS A 240 31.78 5.10 34.56
C LYS A 240 33.08 5.64 35.11
N LYS A 241 34.04 4.73 35.31
CA LYS A 241 35.47 5.07 35.33
C LYS A 241 35.74 6.05 34.19
N PRO A 242 36.54 7.10 34.40
CA PRO A 242 36.89 8.03 33.33
C PRO A 242 37.58 7.26 32.21
N ARG A 243 36.95 7.19 31.03
CA ARG A 243 37.62 6.73 29.81
C ARG A 243 38.62 7.81 29.42
N LYS A 244 39.89 7.61 29.78
CA LYS A 244 40.99 8.25 29.05
C LYS A 244 40.90 7.75 27.61
N PHE A 245 40.66 8.66 26.67
CA PHE A 245 40.74 8.35 25.25
C PHE A 245 42.18 7.99 24.90
N SER A 246 42.43 6.72 24.61
CA SER A 246 43.67 6.29 23.96
C SER A 246 43.49 6.42 22.45
N GLY A 247 44.53 6.83 21.71
CA GLY A 247 44.48 7.04 20.26
C GLY A 247 43.96 5.85 19.44
N LYS A 248 43.93 4.65 20.02
CA LYS A 248 43.29 3.46 19.45
C LYS A 248 41.77 3.62 19.29
N ILE A 249 41.08 4.34 20.19
CA ILE A 249 39.63 4.55 20.13
C ILE A 249 39.27 5.52 18.99
N ILE A 250 40.11 6.52 18.70
CA ILE A 250 39.90 7.43 17.57
C ILE A 250 40.01 6.66 16.25
N PHE A 251 40.99 5.75 16.13
CA PHE A 251 41.13 4.87 14.97
C PHE A 251 39.91 3.93 14.83
N PHE A 252 39.47 3.26 15.89
CA PHE A 252 38.28 2.39 15.83
C PHE A 252 36.97 3.15 15.60
N SER A 253 36.82 4.38 16.10
CA SER A 253 35.67 5.24 15.79
C SER A 253 35.65 5.69 14.33
N LEU A 254 36.81 6.05 13.76
CA LEU A 254 36.90 6.38 12.33
C LEU A 254 36.59 5.16 11.45
N VAL A 255 37.09 3.98 11.82
CA VAL A 255 36.76 2.72 11.13
C VAL A 255 35.28 2.37 11.28
N LEU A 256 34.67 2.57 12.45
CA LEU A 256 33.25 2.32 12.66
C LEU A 256 32.37 3.30 11.87
N ILE A 257 32.74 4.59 11.80
CA ILE A 257 32.04 5.59 10.97
C ILE A 257 32.16 5.23 9.49
N PHE A 258 33.34 4.76 9.05
CA PHE A 258 33.54 4.28 7.68
C PHE A 258 32.68 3.03 7.38
N ILE A 259 32.62 2.07 8.31
CA ILE A 259 31.76 0.88 8.19
C ILE A 259 30.28 1.27 8.21
N LEU A 260 29.85 2.19 9.08
CA LEU A 260 28.48 2.68 9.13
C LEU A 260 28.11 3.46 7.87
N SER A 261 29.05 4.19 7.27
CA SER A 261 28.87 4.85 5.97
C SER A 261 28.67 3.82 4.86
N ILE A 262 29.48 2.76 4.81
CA ILE A 262 29.31 1.65 3.87
C ILE A 262 27.97 0.93 4.09
N ILE A 263 27.59 0.65 5.34
CA ILE A 263 26.31 0.03 5.69
C ILE A 263 25.15 0.94 5.30
N SER A 264 25.25 2.25 5.49
CA SER A 264 24.24 3.22 5.08
C SER A 264 24.08 3.25 3.55
N ILE A 265 25.19 3.23 2.79
CA ILE A 265 25.17 3.11 1.33
C ILE A 265 24.53 1.77 0.90
N LEU A 266 24.82 0.66 1.60
CA LEU A 266 24.21 -0.64 1.33
C LEU A 266 22.71 -0.66 1.64
N ILE A 267 22.27 -0.02 2.72
CA ILE A 267 20.84 0.10 3.08
C ILE A 267 20.09 0.99 2.06
N ILE A 268 20.69 2.11 1.63
CA ILE A 268 20.12 2.96 0.58
C ILE A 268 20.01 2.17 -0.73
N ASN A 269 21.07 1.44 -1.13
CA ASN A 269 21.02 0.59 -2.32
C ASN A 269 19.96 -0.52 -2.20
N PHE A 270 19.82 -1.15 -1.03
CA PHE A 270 18.83 -2.21 -0.81
C PHE A 270 17.39 -1.67 -0.85
N THR A 271 17.14 -0.52 -0.23
CA THR A 271 15.81 0.13 -0.25
C THR A 271 15.44 0.62 -1.64
N VAL A 272 16.39 1.15 -2.42
CA VAL A 272 16.16 1.52 -3.82
C VAL A 272 15.87 0.29 -4.67
N VAL A 273 16.62 -0.81 -4.50
CA VAL A 273 16.39 -2.08 -5.22
C VAL A 273 15.00 -2.65 -4.91
N SER A 274 14.63 -2.77 -3.64
CA SER A 274 13.31 -3.30 -3.25
C SER A 274 12.15 -2.42 -3.73
N ARG A 275 12.30 -1.08 -3.70
CA ARG A 275 11.30 -0.17 -4.25
C ARG A 275 11.16 -0.33 -5.78
N ASN A 276 12.27 -0.50 -6.48
CA ASN A 276 12.27 -0.68 -7.94
C ASN A 276 11.67 -2.04 -8.34
N GLU A 277 11.90 -3.10 -7.54
CA GLU A 277 11.25 -4.41 -7.73
C GLU A 277 9.72 -4.31 -7.59
N ASN A 278 9.22 -3.63 -6.55
CA ASN A 278 7.77 -3.43 -6.38
C ASN A 278 7.17 -2.65 -7.57
N LYS A 279 7.87 -1.62 -8.08
CA LYS A 279 7.42 -0.88 -9.26
C LYS A 279 7.40 -1.73 -10.53
N ILE A 280 8.32 -2.68 -10.67
CA ILE A 280 8.32 -3.62 -11.79
C ILE A 280 7.07 -4.51 -11.73
N GLU A 281 6.70 -4.99 -10.54
CA GLU A 281 5.46 -5.76 -10.36
C GLU A 281 4.21 -4.92 -10.66
N ASP A 282 4.17 -3.66 -10.21
CA ASP A 282 3.09 -2.74 -10.55
C ASP A 282 2.99 -2.51 -12.07
N ALA A 283 4.13 -2.34 -12.75
CA ALA A 283 4.19 -2.21 -14.21
C ALA A 283 3.71 -3.47 -14.94
N ARG A 284 4.04 -4.67 -14.42
CA ARG A 284 3.52 -5.94 -14.95
C ARG A 284 2.01 -6.03 -14.80
N ALA A 285 1.47 -5.65 -13.65
CA ALA A 285 0.03 -5.64 -13.41
C ALA A 285 -0.69 -4.68 -14.37
N LEU A 286 -0.16 -3.47 -14.58
CA LEU A 286 -0.69 -2.51 -15.56
C LEU A 286 -0.64 -3.04 -17.00
N ALA A 287 0.45 -3.73 -17.38
CA ALA A 287 0.55 -4.35 -18.69
C ALA A 287 -0.51 -5.44 -18.87
N LEU A 288 -0.74 -6.27 -17.85
CA LEU A 288 -1.78 -7.31 -17.86
C LEU A 288 -3.20 -6.74 -17.90
N SER A 289 -3.45 -5.58 -17.28
CA SER A 289 -4.74 -4.89 -17.38
C SER A 289 -4.93 -4.13 -18.71
N GLY A 290 -3.94 -4.16 -19.59
CA GLY A 290 -3.99 -3.50 -20.89
C GLY A 290 -3.76 -1.99 -20.85
N GLU A 291 -3.14 -1.48 -19.77
CA GLU A 291 -2.72 -0.08 -19.60
C GLU A 291 -1.25 0.06 -20.02
N TYR A 292 -0.96 -0.21 -21.29
CA TYR A 292 0.41 -0.40 -21.77
C TYR A 292 1.31 0.84 -21.65
N ASN A 293 0.75 2.04 -21.86
CA ASN A 293 1.52 3.29 -21.77
C ASN A 293 1.95 3.59 -20.33
N GLU A 294 1.03 3.44 -19.37
CA GLU A 294 1.31 3.63 -17.95
C GLU A 294 2.31 2.58 -17.46
N ALA A 295 2.12 1.32 -17.84
CA ALA A 295 3.08 0.25 -17.58
C ALA A 295 4.49 0.61 -18.09
N LEU A 296 4.60 1.16 -19.30
CA LEU A 296 5.89 1.49 -19.91
C LEU A 296 6.59 2.64 -19.16
N GLU A 297 5.84 3.64 -18.69
CA GLU A 297 6.38 4.74 -17.89
C GLU A 297 6.87 4.24 -16.52
N VAL A 298 6.09 3.40 -15.83
CA VAL A 298 6.49 2.80 -14.54
C VAL A 298 7.75 1.93 -14.72
N TYR A 299 7.83 1.14 -15.79
CA TYR A 299 9.03 0.38 -16.14
C TYR A 299 10.26 1.28 -16.31
N LYS A 300 10.14 2.34 -17.13
CA LYS A 300 11.26 3.28 -17.36
C LYS A 300 11.73 3.92 -16.06
N GLU A 301 10.80 4.26 -15.16
CA GLU A 301 11.14 4.84 -13.87
C GLU A 301 11.87 3.84 -12.98
N ALA A 302 11.37 2.60 -12.88
CA ALA A 302 11.94 1.54 -12.05
C ALA A 302 13.33 1.10 -12.53
N THR A 303 13.58 1.13 -13.85
CA THR A 303 14.83 0.67 -14.45
C THR A 303 15.83 1.78 -14.76
N LYS A 304 15.58 3.01 -14.31
CA LYS A 304 16.40 4.19 -14.65
C LYS A 304 17.88 4.02 -14.30
N GLU A 305 18.18 3.34 -13.19
CA GLU A 305 19.56 3.17 -12.69
C GLU A 305 20.17 1.81 -13.07
N LYS A 306 19.34 0.77 -13.21
CA LYS A 306 19.79 -0.59 -13.51
C LYS A 306 18.68 -1.36 -14.21
N THR A 307 19.04 -2.07 -15.27
CA THR A 307 18.13 -2.93 -16.06
C THR A 307 18.78 -4.29 -16.26
N THR A 308 18.01 -5.37 -16.06
CA THR A 308 18.48 -6.72 -16.41
C THR A 308 18.10 -7.07 -17.85
N PRO A 309 18.79 -8.01 -18.51
CA PRO A 309 18.42 -8.47 -19.84
C PRO A 309 16.97 -8.99 -19.93
N GLU A 310 16.47 -9.60 -18.85
CA GLU A 310 15.09 -10.10 -18.75
C GLU A 310 14.09 -8.95 -18.79
N ILE A 311 14.27 -7.94 -17.92
CA ILE A 311 13.39 -6.77 -17.87
C ILE A 311 13.48 -5.97 -19.18
N SER A 312 14.67 -5.89 -19.79
CA SER A 312 14.81 -5.25 -21.10
C SER A 312 13.98 -5.95 -22.18
N LYS A 313 13.90 -7.29 -22.17
CA LYS A 313 13.03 -8.04 -23.09
C LYS A 313 11.54 -7.79 -22.82
N GLU A 314 11.16 -7.69 -21.54
CA GLU A 314 9.78 -7.35 -21.15
C GLU A 314 9.39 -5.94 -21.65
N ILE A 315 10.26 -4.95 -21.48
CA ILE A 315 10.06 -3.59 -21.99
C ILE A 315 9.93 -3.58 -23.52
N GLU A 316 10.76 -4.33 -24.25
CA GLU A 316 10.65 -4.41 -25.71
C GLU A 316 9.35 -5.06 -26.18
N LYS A 317 8.86 -6.08 -25.48
CA LYS A 317 7.52 -6.64 -25.75
C LYS A 317 6.43 -5.60 -25.47
N LEU A 318 6.52 -4.90 -24.35
CA LEU A 318 5.54 -3.87 -23.98
C LEU A 318 5.49 -2.72 -24.97
N LYS A 319 6.64 -2.28 -25.51
CA LYS A 319 6.67 -1.26 -26.58
C LYS A 319 5.89 -1.68 -27.82
N LYS A 320 5.94 -2.97 -28.20
CA LYS A 320 5.13 -3.49 -29.31
C LYS A 320 3.64 -3.45 -28.98
N LEU A 321 3.25 -3.74 -27.74
CA LEU A 321 1.85 -3.64 -27.28
C LEU A 321 1.37 -2.17 -27.28
N VAL A 322 2.22 -1.23 -26.87
CA VAL A 322 1.92 0.21 -26.97
C VAL A 322 1.64 0.60 -28.42
N GLN A 323 2.53 0.22 -29.35
CA GLN A 323 2.33 0.51 -30.78
C GLN A 323 1.06 -0.14 -31.33
N SER A 324 0.80 -1.39 -30.95
CA SER A 324 -0.43 -2.12 -31.31
C SER A 324 -1.68 -1.38 -30.86
N ASN A 325 -1.71 -0.92 -29.61
CA ASN A 325 -2.82 -0.14 -29.08
C ASN A 325 -2.97 1.22 -29.81
N GLU A 326 -1.88 1.91 -30.13
CA GLU A 326 -1.94 3.14 -30.94
C GLU A 326 -2.55 2.90 -32.33
N PHE A 327 -2.17 1.80 -33.00
CA PHE A 327 -2.78 1.41 -34.27
C PHE A 327 -4.27 1.13 -34.10
N TYR A 328 -4.68 0.43 -33.03
CA TYR A 328 -6.10 0.19 -32.76
C TYR A 328 -6.88 1.50 -32.59
N GLN A 329 -6.37 2.45 -31.78
CA GLN A 329 -7.04 3.73 -31.56
C GLN A 329 -7.17 4.55 -32.85
N LYS A 330 -6.09 4.64 -33.65
CA LYS A 330 -6.13 5.29 -34.98
C LYS A 330 -7.10 4.59 -35.93
N GLY A 331 -7.15 3.27 -35.90
CA GLY A 331 -8.10 2.48 -36.68
C GLY A 331 -9.55 2.85 -36.34
N ILE A 332 -9.87 3.00 -35.06
CA ILE A 332 -11.20 3.43 -34.57
C ILE A 332 -11.52 4.86 -34.99
N GLU A 333 -10.55 5.77 -34.93
CA GLU A 333 -10.69 7.16 -35.38
C GLU A 333 -11.06 7.22 -36.88
N PHE A 334 -10.24 6.61 -37.74
CA PHE A 334 -10.52 6.54 -39.17
C PHE A 334 -11.84 5.82 -39.50
N TYR A 335 -12.21 4.81 -38.71
CA TYR A 335 -13.48 4.12 -38.87
C TYR A 335 -14.67 5.08 -38.65
N ARG A 336 -14.61 5.91 -37.61
CA ARG A 336 -15.65 6.91 -37.30
C ARG A 336 -15.74 7.98 -38.37
N GLU A 337 -14.61 8.36 -38.95
CA GLU A 337 -14.53 9.29 -40.08
C GLU A 337 -14.97 8.68 -41.41
N LYS A 338 -15.31 7.38 -41.42
CA LYS A 338 -15.64 6.58 -42.62
C LYS A 338 -14.49 6.46 -43.61
N ASN A 339 -13.25 6.73 -43.17
CA ASN A 339 -12.04 6.46 -43.93
C ASN A 339 -11.64 4.99 -43.76
N TYR A 340 -12.36 4.12 -44.46
CA TYR A 340 -12.28 2.68 -44.25
C TYR A 340 -10.96 2.04 -44.70
N ILE A 341 -10.25 2.62 -45.68
CA ILE A 341 -8.96 2.09 -46.16
C ILE A 341 -7.88 2.31 -45.10
N ASP A 342 -7.75 3.53 -44.58
CA ASP A 342 -6.76 3.84 -43.54
C ASP A 342 -7.13 3.16 -42.22
N SER A 343 -8.42 3.03 -41.93
CA SER A 343 -8.91 2.24 -40.79
C SER A 343 -8.47 0.78 -40.87
N ALA A 344 -8.66 0.12 -42.02
CA ALA A 344 -8.24 -1.26 -42.23
C ALA A 344 -6.71 -1.42 -42.16
N SER A 345 -5.96 -0.48 -42.76
CA SER A 345 -4.49 -0.46 -42.68
C SER A 345 -3.98 -0.42 -41.24
N ASN A 346 -4.64 0.36 -40.37
CA ASN A 346 -4.27 0.43 -38.95
C ASN A 346 -4.71 -0.81 -38.17
N PHE A 347 -5.95 -1.29 -38.33
CA PHE A 347 -6.39 -2.51 -37.63
C PHE A 347 -5.56 -3.75 -37.97
N LYS A 348 -5.07 -3.86 -39.20
CA LYS A 348 -4.17 -4.95 -39.61
C LYS A 348 -2.82 -4.94 -38.88
N LYS A 349 -2.36 -3.77 -38.42
CA LYS A 349 -1.09 -3.64 -37.68
C LYS A 349 -1.23 -3.98 -36.19
N VAL A 350 -2.46 -4.18 -35.71
CA VAL A 350 -2.72 -4.66 -34.34
C VAL A 350 -2.26 -6.12 -34.25
N ILE A 351 -1.35 -6.40 -33.33
CA ILE A 351 -0.70 -7.71 -33.21
C ILE A 351 -1.53 -8.64 -32.34
N GLN A 352 -1.36 -9.95 -32.52
CA GLN A 352 -2.13 -10.96 -31.80
C GLN A 352 -1.86 -10.95 -30.29
N GLU A 353 -0.64 -10.60 -29.89
CA GLU A 353 -0.23 -10.51 -28.49
C GLU A 353 -0.93 -9.37 -27.71
N ASP A 354 -1.62 -8.46 -28.39
CA ASP A 354 -2.48 -7.44 -27.77
C ASP A 354 -3.87 -8.02 -27.53
N ASP A 355 -3.98 -8.87 -26.50
CA ASP A 355 -5.20 -9.60 -26.13
C ASP A 355 -6.42 -8.68 -25.95
N LYS A 356 -6.19 -7.44 -25.49
CA LYS A 356 -7.25 -6.43 -25.26
C LYS A 356 -7.89 -5.96 -26.57
N ASN A 357 -7.09 -5.72 -27.61
CA ASN A 357 -7.55 -5.03 -28.82
C ASN A 357 -7.66 -5.94 -30.04
N TYR A 358 -6.91 -7.05 -30.12
CA TYR A 358 -6.75 -7.82 -31.34
C TYR A 358 -8.08 -8.36 -31.89
N SER A 359 -8.88 -9.04 -31.06
CA SER A 359 -10.18 -9.59 -31.50
C SER A 359 -11.09 -8.50 -32.06
N SER A 360 -11.19 -7.37 -31.35
CA SER A 360 -12.01 -6.23 -31.79
C SER A 360 -11.48 -5.64 -33.11
N ALA A 361 -10.16 -5.56 -33.29
CA ALA A 361 -9.56 -5.13 -34.54
C ALA A 361 -9.93 -6.05 -35.71
N GLN A 362 -9.91 -7.37 -35.50
CA GLN A 362 -10.32 -8.36 -36.52
C GLN A 362 -11.82 -8.23 -36.86
N ASP A 363 -12.68 -8.05 -35.86
CA ASP A 363 -14.13 -7.85 -36.08
C ASP A 363 -14.41 -6.57 -36.89
N LYS A 364 -13.64 -5.50 -36.60
CA LYS A 364 -13.71 -4.25 -37.38
C LYS A 364 -13.19 -4.42 -38.80
N LEU A 365 -12.11 -5.18 -39.00
CA LEU A 365 -11.62 -5.51 -40.34
C LEU A 365 -12.67 -6.25 -41.17
N LEU A 366 -13.36 -7.24 -40.58
CA LEU A 366 -14.45 -7.96 -41.23
C LEU A 366 -15.63 -7.04 -41.56
N SER A 367 -15.95 -6.12 -40.66
CA SER A 367 -16.98 -5.11 -40.90
C SER A 367 -16.62 -4.19 -42.07
N ILE A 368 -15.37 -3.72 -42.12
CA ILE A 368 -14.84 -2.91 -43.21
C ILE A 368 -14.87 -3.68 -44.53
N ASP A 369 -14.43 -4.94 -44.55
CA ASP A 369 -14.46 -5.82 -45.73
C ASP A 369 -15.87 -5.84 -46.32
N ASN A 370 -16.90 -6.10 -45.50
CA ASN A 370 -18.28 -6.09 -45.96
C ASN A 370 -18.75 -4.72 -46.50
N ILE A 371 -18.37 -3.61 -45.85
CA ILE A 371 -18.70 -2.24 -46.29
C ILE A 371 -18.07 -1.95 -47.65
N ILE A 372 -16.77 -2.23 -47.82
CA ILE A 372 -16.05 -2.02 -49.07
C ILE A 372 -16.66 -2.85 -50.18
N LEU A 373 -16.91 -4.15 -49.95
CA LEU A 373 -17.50 -5.03 -50.95
C LEU A 373 -18.91 -4.57 -51.36
N THR A 374 -19.70 -4.05 -50.42
CA THR A 374 -21.03 -3.49 -50.72
C THR A 374 -20.92 -2.24 -51.58
N ASN A 375 -20.00 -1.33 -51.26
CA ASN A 375 -19.76 -0.12 -52.05
C ASN A 375 -19.26 -0.44 -53.46
N VAL A 376 -18.35 -1.41 -53.59
CA VAL A 376 -17.85 -1.89 -54.88
C VAL A 376 -18.98 -2.48 -55.72
N LYS A 377 -19.84 -3.32 -55.12
CA LYS A 377 -21.02 -3.86 -55.81
C LYS A 377 -21.98 -2.76 -56.25
N SER A 378 -22.26 -1.77 -55.40
CA SER A 378 -23.11 -0.62 -55.74
C SER A 378 -22.53 0.19 -56.91
N LEU A 379 -21.24 0.55 -56.86
CA LEU A 379 -20.56 1.24 -57.97
C LEU A 379 -20.60 0.43 -59.27
N TYR A 380 -20.46 -0.90 -59.17
CA TYR A 380 -20.58 -1.79 -60.32
C TYR A 380 -22.02 -1.79 -60.90
N THR A 381 -23.06 -1.87 -60.05
CA THR A 381 -24.45 -1.79 -60.51
C THR A 381 -24.82 -0.43 -61.11
N GLU A 382 -24.15 0.65 -60.68
CA GLU A 382 -24.28 1.99 -61.25
C GLU A 382 -23.46 2.18 -62.54
N ASN A 383 -22.87 1.11 -63.08
CA ASN A 383 -22.00 1.12 -64.26
C ASN A 383 -20.74 2.00 -64.09
N LYS A 384 -20.31 2.28 -62.85
CA LYS A 384 -19.08 3.02 -62.52
C LYS A 384 -17.92 2.06 -62.29
N ILE A 385 -17.66 1.21 -63.28
CA ILE A 385 -16.75 0.07 -63.20
C ILE A 385 -15.32 0.47 -62.80
N SER A 386 -14.77 1.53 -63.40
CA SER A 386 -13.41 2.01 -63.08
C SER A 386 -13.28 2.43 -61.61
N ASN A 387 -14.32 3.05 -61.05
CA ASN A 387 -14.33 3.48 -59.66
C ASN A 387 -14.45 2.27 -58.72
N ALA A 388 -15.25 1.27 -59.09
CA ALA A 388 -15.37 0.01 -58.35
C ALA A 388 -14.03 -0.74 -58.26
N LEU A 389 -13.33 -0.89 -59.40
CA LEU A 389 -12.00 -1.51 -59.45
C LEU A 389 -10.95 -0.68 -58.72
N SER A 390 -10.99 0.66 -58.82
CA SER A 390 -10.08 1.55 -58.10
C SER A 390 -10.21 1.37 -56.58
N LEU A 391 -11.44 1.44 -56.05
CA LEU A 391 -11.70 1.25 -54.63
C LEU A 391 -11.26 -0.15 -54.15
N LEU A 392 -11.52 -1.18 -54.94
CA LEU A 392 -11.15 -2.55 -54.62
C LEU A 392 -9.63 -2.76 -54.62
N ASN A 393 -8.91 -2.13 -55.56
CA ASN A 393 -7.45 -2.17 -55.60
C ASN A 393 -6.83 -1.44 -54.41
N SER A 394 -7.32 -0.25 -54.06
CA SER A 394 -6.87 0.48 -52.86
C SER A 394 -7.08 -0.33 -51.57
N TYR A 395 -8.17 -1.09 -51.49
CA TYR A 395 -8.42 -1.97 -50.35
C TYR A 395 -7.49 -3.19 -50.33
N LEU A 396 -7.28 -3.85 -51.47
CA LEU A 396 -6.38 -5.00 -51.58
C LEU A 396 -4.90 -4.64 -51.41
N GLU A 397 -4.52 -3.37 -51.59
CA GLU A 397 -3.17 -2.89 -51.28
C GLU A 397 -2.88 -2.97 -49.77
N VAL A 398 -3.88 -2.68 -48.93
CA VAL A 398 -3.74 -2.72 -47.47
C VAL A 398 -4.12 -4.08 -46.88
N VAL A 399 -5.13 -4.77 -47.44
CA VAL A 399 -5.61 -6.10 -47.01
C VAL A 399 -5.58 -7.11 -48.18
N PRO A 400 -4.39 -7.50 -48.69
CA PRO A 400 -4.24 -8.46 -49.78
C PRO A 400 -4.81 -9.86 -49.46
N GLU A 401 -4.94 -10.22 -48.19
CA GLU A 401 -5.46 -11.48 -47.71
C GLU A 401 -7.00 -11.60 -47.76
N SER A 402 -7.73 -10.53 -48.11
CA SER A 402 -9.19 -10.62 -48.28
C SER A 402 -9.54 -11.50 -49.50
N ALA A 403 -9.91 -12.74 -49.22
CA ALA A 403 -10.36 -13.70 -50.22
C ALA A 403 -11.63 -13.23 -50.95
N LYS A 404 -12.53 -12.55 -50.23
CA LYS A 404 -13.76 -11.99 -50.81
C LYS A 404 -13.45 -10.86 -51.79
N ALA A 405 -12.58 -9.92 -51.41
CA ALA A 405 -12.19 -8.81 -52.28
C ALA A 405 -11.42 -9.30 -53.51
N THR A 406 -10.52 -10.27 -53.35
CA THR A 406 -9.77 -10.86 -54.47
C THR A 406 -10.68 -11.61 -55.44
N THR A 407 -11.64 -12.39 -54.93
CA THR A 407 -12.64 -13.09 -55.75
C THR A 407 -13.52 -12.09 -56.50
N LEU A 408 -14.04 -11.06 -55.81
CA LEU A 408 -14.86 -10.02 -56.44
C LEU A 408 -14.10 -9.27 -57.54
N LYS A 409 -12.80 -9.02 -57.35
CA LYS A 409 -11.96 -8.38 -58.37
C LYS A 409 -11.91 -9.22 -59.65
N LYS A 410 -11.62 -10.53 -59.51
CA LYS A 410 -11.60 -11.47 -60.65
C LYS A 410 -12.96 -11.55 -61.33
N GLU A 411 -14.05 -11.56 -60.58
CA GLU A 411 -15.40 -11.55 -61.14
C GLU A 411 -15.69 -10.29 -61.97
N ILE A 412 -15.34 -9.10 -61.44
CA ILE A 412 -15.54 -7.84 -62.15
C ILE A 412 -14.66 -7.78 -63.41
N GLU A 413 -13.38 -8.16 -63.31
CA GLU A 413 -12.45 -8.18 -64.44
C GLU A 413 -12.88 -9.17 -65.53
N SER A 414 -13.32 -10.37 -65.16
CA SER A 414 -13.83 -11.38 -66.11
C SER A 414 -15.14 -10.95 -66.77
N LYS A 415 -16.09 -10.37 -66.01
CA LYS A 415 -17.35 -9.85 -66.57
C LYS A 415 -17.13 -8.63 -67.46
N ASN A 416 -16.20 -7.74 -67.12
CA ASN A 416 -15.82 -6.62 -68.00
C ASN A 416 -15.16 -7.11 -69.30
N ALA A 417 -14.33 -8.14 -69.24
CA ALA A 417 -13.75 -8.76 -70.43
C ALA A 417 -14.82 -9.43 -71.32
N ILE A 418 -15.94 -9.86 -70.73
CA ILE A 418 -17.11 -10.41 -71.43
C ILE A 418 -18.04 -9.29 -71.95
N ASP A 419 -18.24 -8.20 -71.22
CA ASP A 419 -19.08 -7.05 -71.60
C ASP A 419 -18.49 -6.24 -72.78
N LEU A 420 -17.16 -6.21 -72.91
CA LEU A 420 -16.49 -5.71 -74.11
C LEU A 420 -16.75 -6.58 -75.35
N ASN A 421 -17.21 -7.83 -75.18
CA ASN A 421 -17.41 -8.83 -76.24
C ASN A 421 -18.87 -9.23 -76.50
N LYS A 422 -19.87 -8.68 -75.78
CA LYS A 422 -21.29 -9.02 -76.00
C LYS A 422 -22.21 -7.79 -75.92
N LYS A 423 -22.22 -7.00 -77.00
CA LYS A 423 -23.47 -6.32 -77.43
C LYS A 423 -24.39 -7.37 -78.04
N GLY A 424 -25.39 -7.86 -77.30
CA GLY A 424 -26.50 -8.58 -77.91
C GLY A 424 -27.27 -9.57 -77.03
N VAL A 425 -28.53 -9.22 -76.79
CA VAL A 425 -29.70 -10.09 -76.51
C VAL A 425 -30.04 -10.38 -75.04
N GLN A 426 -31.36 -10.39 -74.81
CA GLN A 426 -32.11 -10.06 -73.60
C GLN A 426 -32.36 -11.21 -72.61
N ARG A 427 -32.59 -10.77 -71.35
CA ARG A 427 -33.50 -11.24 -70.28
C ARG A 427 -34.16 -12.62 -70.39
N GLU A 428 -34.06 -13.36 -69.29
CA GLU A 428 -35.23 -14.03 -68.67
C GLU A 428 -35.05 -14.07 -67.13
N ASN A 429 -36.11 -13.71 -66.41
CA ASN A 429 -36.24 -13.75 -64.95
C ASN A 429 -36.67 -15.15 -64.50
N PHE A 430 -36.25 -15.60 -63.31
CA PHE A 430 -37.19 -16.06 -62.27
C PHE A 430 -36.49 -16.08 -60.90
N GLU A 431 -37.19 -15.51 -59.93
CA GLU A 431 -36.87 -15.44 -58.51
C GLU A 431 -36.78 -16.84 -57.86
N LYS A 432 -35.98 -16.93 -56.79
CA LYS A 432 -36.44 -17.45 -55.49
C LYS A 432 -35.50 -17.01 -54.36
N GLU A 433 -36.01 -16.10 -53.54
CA GLU A 433 -35.64 -15.99 -52.12
C GLU A 433 -35.95 -17.30 -51.40
N ASN A 434 -35.00 -17.75 -50.57
CA ASN A 434 -35.08 -18.58 -49.36
C ASN A 434 -33.61 -18.92 -49.01
N ASP A 435 -33.08 -18.85 -47.79
CA ASP A 435 -33.67 -18.84 -46.46
C ASP A 435 -32.62 -18.26 -45.47
N TYR A 436 -32.95 -17.21 -44.72
CA TYR A 436 -32.05 -16.63 -43.71
C TYR A 436 -32.00 -17.46 -42.40
N THR A 437 -32.76 -18.56 -42.32
CA THR A 437 -32.83 -19.40 -41.10
C THR A 437 -31.69 -20.43 -40.98
N ASP A 438 -31.00 -20.82 -42.06
CA ASP A 438 -29.96 -21.87 -42.02
C ASP A 438 -28.56 -21.31 -41.67
N ALA A 439 -28.21 -20.10 -42.13
CA ALA A 439 -26.87 -19.53 -41.92
C ALA A 439 -26.54 -19.26 -40.44
N ALA A 440 -27.52 -18.82 -39.64
CA ALA A 440 -27.34 -18.59 -38.20
C ALA A 440 -27.20 -19.92 -37.43
N GLN A 441 -27.92 -20.96 -37.87
CA GLN A 441 -27.84 -22.29 -37.27
C GLN A 441 -26.51 -22.98 -37.61
N THR A 442 -26.03 -22.85 -38.85
CA THR A 442 -24.70 -23.30 -39.28
C THR A 442 -23.59 -22.55 -38.56
N ALA A 443 -23.72 -21.24 -38.34
CA ALA A 443 -22.76 -20.46 -37.54
C ALA A 443 -22.72 -20.92 -36.08
N LYS A 444 -23.88 -21.12 -35.44
CA LYS A 444 -23.97 -21.64 -34.07
C LYS A 444 -23.35 -23.03 -33.95
N LYS A 445 -23.67 -23.94 -34.88
CA LYS A 445 -23.09 -25.29 -34.94
C LYS A 445 -21.57 -25.24 -35.12
N SER A 446 -21.06 -24.34 -35.96
CA SER A 446 -19.61 -24.15 -36.15
C SER A 446 -18.91 -23.75 -34.84
N SER A 447 -19.50 -22.81 -34.07
CA SER A 447 -18.95 -22.39 -32.78
C SER A 447 -19.02 -23.49 -31.72
N GLU A 448 -20.09 -24.30 -31.68
CA GLU A 448 -20.24 -25.42 -30.75
C GLU A 448 -19.26 -26.58 -31.02
N LEU A 449 -18.71 -26.66 -32.23
CA LEU A 449 -17.72 -27.67 -32.61
C LEU A 449 -16.29 -27.29 -32.18
N LEU A 450 -15.97 -26.00 -32.06
CA LEU A 450 -14.63 -25.54 -31.67
C LEU A 450 -14.23 -26.08 -30.31
N HIS A 451 -12.98 -26.55 -30.20
CA HIS A 451 -12.38 -27.06 -28.95
C HIS A 451 -13.13 -28.25 -28.33
N THR A 452 -13.84 -29.02 -29.15
CA THR A 452 -14.49 -30.27 -28.74
C THR A 452 -13.76 -31.49 -29.28
N TYR A 453 -13.84 -32.59 -28.53
CA TYR A 453 -13.48 -33.92 -29.04
C TYR A 453 -14.68 -34.50 -29.79
N ARG A 454 -14.43 -35.05 -30.98
CA ARG A 454 -15.44 -35.71 -31.83
C ARG A 454 -14.92 -37.03 -32.34
N ASN A 455 -15.84 -37.90 -32.73
CA ASN A 455 -15.51 -39.20 -33.33
C ASN A 455 -15.94 -39.23 -34.79
N VAL A 456 -15.14 -39.90 -35.63
CA VAL A 456 -15.52 -40.18 -37.02
C VAL A 456 -16.74 -41.10 -37.05
N ALA A 457 -17.83 -40.64 -37.65
CA ALA A 457 -19.12 -41.33 -37.71
C ALA A 457 -19.26 -42.26 -38.93
N THR A 458 -18.50 -41.99 -39.99
CA THR A 458 -18.52 -42.75 -41.25
C THR A 458 -17.45 -43.83 -41.29
N GLU A 459 -17.65 -44.89 -42.09
CA GLU A 459 -16.67 -45.99 -42.22
C GLU A 459 -15.28 -45.51 -42.67
N LYS A 460 -15.25 -44.49 -43.54
CA LYS A 460 -14.04 -43.80 -43.97
C LYS A 460 -14.30 -42.30 -44.03
N ALA A 461 -13.37 -41.49 -43.52
CA ALA A 461 -13.40 -40.04 -43.62
C ALA A 461 -12.07 -39.49 -44.11
N ASN A 462 -12.10 -38.54 -45.04
CA ASN A 462 -10.89 -37.99 -45.66
C ASN A 462 -10.40 -36.78 -44.86
N LEU A 463 -9.18 -36.88 -44.32
CA LEU A 463 -8.43 -35.77 -43.77
C LEU A 463 -7.66 -35.09 -44.90
N ARG A 464 -7.87 -33.79 -45.10
CA ARG A 464 -7.38 -33.04 -46.26
C ARG A 464 -6.45 -31.91 -45.87
N LYS A 465 -5.65 -31.43 -46.83
CA LYS A 465 -4.70 -30.34 -46.61
C LYS A 465 -5.36 -28.97 -46.47
N GLU A 466 -6.48 -28.77 -47.16
CA GLU A 466 -7.27 -27.54 -47.16
C GLU A 466 -8.76 -27.86 -46.98
N PRO A 467 -9.57 -26.90 -46.48
CA PRO A 467 -11.02 -27.06 -46.29
C PRO A 467 -11.77 -27.00 -47.63
N SER A 468 -11.55 -28.01 -48.47
CA SER A 468 -12.16 -28.16 -49.80
C SER A 468 -12.22 -29.65 -50.17
N VAL A 469 -13.28 -30.04 -50.88
CA VAL A 469 -13.42 -31.40 -51.43
C VAL A 469 -12.39 -31.75 -52.50
N ASP A 470 -11.82 -30.73 -53.14
CA ASP A 470 -10.81 -30.90 -54.20
C ASP A 470 -9.38 -30.89 -53.64
N SER A 471 -9.21 -30.67 -52.33
CA SER A 471 -7.90 -30.65 -51.69
C SER A 471 -7.31 -32.05 -51.54
N GLU A 472 -5.98 -32.13 -51.64
CA GLU A 472 -5.19 -33.35 -51.43
C GLU A 472 -5.56 -34.06 -50.11
N ILE A 473 -5.72 -35.38 -50.17
CA ILE A 473 -6.03 -36.21 -49.00
C ILE A 473 -4.72 -36.55 -48.30
N ILE A 474 -4.56 -36.07 -47.06
CA ILE A 474 -3.43 -36.40 -46.19
C ILE A 474 -3.55 -37.83 -45.68
N LYS A 475 -4.76 -38.20 -45.21
CA LYS A 475 -5.01 -39.49 -44.54
C LYS A 475 -6.49 -39.85 -44.62
N ILE A 476 -6.79 -41.15 -44.61
CA ILE A 476 -8.16 -41.66 -44.45
C ILE A 476 -8.30 -42.18 -43.02
N LEU A 477 -9.31 -41.68 -42.30
CA LEU A 477 -9.62 -42.04 -40.93
C LEU A 477 -10.76 -43.07 -40.91
N GLU A 478 -10.66 -44.05 -40.01
CA GLU A 478 -11.69 -45.07 -39.81
C GLU A 478 -12.73 -44.61 -38.79
N LYS A 479 -13.92 -45.22 -38.84
CA LYS A 479 -15.00 -44.97 -37.90
C LYS A 479 -14.56 -45.16 -36.44
N GLY A 480 -14.99 -44.25 -35.58
CA GLY A 480 -14.64 -44.25 -34.16
C GLY A 480 -13.27 -43.64 -33.85
N THR A 481 -12.52 -43.15 -34.84
CA THR A 481 -11.29 -42.37 -34.59
C THR A 481 -11.67 -41.07 -33.86
N GLU A 482 -11.10 -40.87 -32.68
CA GLU A 482 -11.23 -39.64 -31.90
C GLU A 482 -10.31 -38.54 -32.45
N LEU A 483 -10.83 -37.33 -32.51
CA LEU A 483 -10.12 -36.15 -33.00
C LEU A 483 -10.51 -34.92 -32.21
N TYR A 484 -9.62 -33.93 -32.19
CA TYR A 484 -9.84 -32.66 -31.51
C TYR A 484 -9.97 -31.52 -32.51
N ILE A 485 -11.02 -30.69 -32.38
CA ILE A 485 -11.29 -29.59 -33.31
C ILE A 485 -10.54 -28.32 -32.88
N LEU A 486 -9.58 -27.91 -33.69
CA LEU A 486 -8.75 -26.71 -33.50
C LEU A 486 -9.40 -25.46 -34.10
N GLU A 487 -9.97 -25.59 -35.30
CA GLU A 487 -10.57 -24.49 -36.06
C GLU A 487 -11.78 -24.99 -36.84
N THR A 488 -12.71 -24.09 -37.19
CA THR A 488 -13.84 -24.40 -38.07
C THR A 488 -14.00 -23.35 -39.16
N LYS A 489 -14.29 -23.76 -40.39
CA LYS A 489 -14.54 -22.90 -41.54
C LYS A 489 -15.84 -23.29 -42.25
N ILE A 490 -16.74 -22.32 -42.42
CA ILE A 490 -18.03 -22.55 -43.08
C ILE A 490 -17.87 -22.36 -44.59
N GLU A 491 -18.25 -23.37 -45.36
CA GLU A 491 -18.33 -23.33 -46.83
C GLU A 491 -19.78 -23.08 -47.23
N GLN A 492 -20.04 -21.89 -47.82
CA GLN A 492 -21.31 -21.50 -48.47
C GLN A 492 -22.61 -21.85 -47.70
N GLY A 493 -22.57 -21.83 -46.37
CA GLY A 493 -23.75 -22.00 -45.50
C GLY A 493 -24.18 -23.45 -45.21
N GLU A 494 -23.64 -24.45 -45.90
CA GLU A 494 -24.15 -25.84 -45.82
C GLU A 494 -23.15 -26.88 -45.28
N ARG A 495 -21.84 -26.59 -45.26
CA ARG A 495 -20.80 -27.52 -44.80
C ARG A 495 -19.81 -26.81 -43.89
N ILE A 496 -19.50 -27.42 -42.75
CA ILE A 496 -18.47 -26.92 -41.83
C ILE A 496 -17.23 -27.81 -42.02
N TRP A 497 -16.10 -27.18 -42.32
CA TRP A 497 -14.80 -27.82 -42.33
C TRP A 497 -14.16 -27.65 -40.94
N CYS A 498 -13.73 -28.73 -40.33
CA CYS A 498 -13.06 -28.75 -39.04
C CYS A 498 -11.57 -29.00 -39.28
N HIS A 499 -10.70 -28.09 -38.86
CA HIS A 499 -9.27 -28.37 -38.74
C HIS A 499 -9.07 -29.14 -37.45
N VAL A 500 -8.51 -30.34 -37.55
CA VAL A 500 -8.47 -31.30 -36.47
C VAL A 500 -7.06 -31.77 -36.19
N GLU A 501 -6.80 -32.13 -34.94
CA GLU A 501 -5.64 -32.90 -34.54
C GLU A 501 -6.07 -34.35 -34.28
N VAL A 502 -5.40 -35.30 -34.93
CA VAL A 502 -5.67 -36.74 -34.81
C VAL A 502 -4.41 -37.42 -34.29
N LYS A 503 -4.56 -38.14 -33.17
CA LYS A 503 -3.47 -38.92 -32.61
C LYS A 503 -3.40 -40.30 -33.27
N SER A 504 -2.25 -40.64 -33.84
CA SER A 504 -2.02 -41.96 -34.43
C SER A 504 -2.00 -43.04 -33.34
N THR A 505 -2.91 -44.02 -33.42
CA THR A 505 -2.94 -45.18 -32.51
C THR A 505 -1.76 -46.13 -32.71
N VAL A 506 -1.06 -46.04 -33.84
CA VAL A 506 0.07 -46.92 -34.21
C VAL A 506 1.43 -46.27 -33.94
N SER A 507 1.59 -44.98 -34.24
CA SER A 507 2.88 -44.26 -34.11
C SER A 507 2.93 -43.27 -32.94
N GLY A 508 1.80 -42.92 -32.34
CA GLY A 508 1.72 -41.89 -31.28
C GLY A 508 1.90 -40.44 -31.75
N GLU A 509 2.21 -40.23 -33.03
CA GLU A 509 2.36 -38.89 -33.63
C GLU A 509 1.00 -38.23 -33.91
N ASN A 510 0.95 -36.91 -33.76
CA ASN A 510 -0.21 -36.10 -34.07
C ASN A 510 -0.17 -35.70 -35.55
N THR A 511 -1.26 -35.93 -36.28
CA THR A 511 -1.45 -35.47 -37.66
C THR A 511 -2.57 -34.45 -37.69
N THR A 512 -2.37 -33.31 -38.34
CA THR A 512 -3.39 -32.27 -38.49
C THR A 512 -3.92 -32.20 -39.92
N GLY A 513 -5.17 -31.76 -40.07
CA GLY A 513 -5.78 -31.52 -41.37
C GLY A 513 -7.26 -31.17 -41.28
N TRP A 514 -7.91 -31.01 -42.43
CA TRP A 514 -9.29 -30.60 -42.55
C TRP A 514 -10.23 -31.77 -42.84
N ILE A 515 -11.33 -31.86 -42.09
CA ILE A 515 -12.37 -32.89 -42.24
C ILE A 515 -13.74 -32.23 -42.22
N SER A 516 -14.75 -32.80 -42.89
CA SER A 516 -16.10 -32.24 -42.90
C SER A 516 -16.89 -32.66 -41.66
N ASP A 517 -17.61 -31.71 -41.05
CA ASP A 517 -18.52 -31.94 -39.91
C ASP A 517 -19.57 -33.03 -40.17
N LYS A 518 -19.98 -33.19 -41.43
CA LYS A 518 -20.92 -34.24 -41.87
C LYS A 518 -20.39 -35.67 -41.69
N THR A 519 -19.10 -35.82 -41.42
CA THR A 519 -18.46 -37.12 -41.13
C THR A 519 -18.19 -37.36 -39.65
N LEU A 520 -18.62 -36.43 -38.77
CA LEU A 520 -18.37 -36.45 -37.34
C LEU A 520 -19.67 -36.66 -36.55
N ASN A 521 -19.56 -37.15 -35.31
CA ASN A 521 -20.63 -37.21 -34.31
C ASN A 521 -20.29 -36.33 -33.11
#